data_AF-L7M352-F1
#
_entry.id   AF-L7M352-F1
#
_cell.length_a   1.000
_cell.length_b   1.000
_cell.length_c   1.000
_cell.angle_alpha   90.00
_cell.angle_beta   90.00
_cell.angle_gamma   90.00
#
_symmetry.space_group_name_H-M   'P 1'
#
loop_
_entity.id
_entity.type
_entity.pdbx_description
1 polymer ?
#
loop_
_entity_poly.entity_id
_entity_poly.type
_entity_poly.pdbx_seq_one_letter_code
_entity_poly.pdbx_strand_id
1 'polypeptide(L)'
;MIGTLIRTAIVRTARSSRPIVVPVTRTSVRHSGGHGNWVYRQATEPDPYDYKLAEGIMTIMWWWFFYHLITEPEHLIGHFRRPPASSFTDAELGIPPDDQD
;
A
#
# COMPACT_ATOMS: atom_id res chain seq x y z
N MET A 1 -10.89 39.40 17.97
CA MET A 1 -10.20 38.11 17.76
C MET A 1 -9.09 38.23 16.70
N ILE A 2 -8.22 39.25 16.79
CA ILE A 2 -7.13 39.51 15.81
C ILE A 2 -5.75 39.57 16.48
N GLY A 3 -5.68 39.80 17.80
CA GLY A 3 -4.43 39.96 18.55
C GLY A 3 -3.63 38.68 18.84
N THR A 4 -4.23 37.50 18.70
CA THR A 4 -3.57 36.22 19.05
C THR A 4 -2.65 35.69 17.94
N LEU A 5 -2.84 36.15 16.70
CA LEU A 5 -2.08 35.69 15.53
C LEU A 5 -0.73 36.41 15.36
N ILE A 6 -0.58 37.62 15.91
CA ILE A 6 0.68 38.39 15.79
C ILE A 6 1.73 37.87 16.79
N ARG A 7 1.30 37.31 17.93
CA ARG A 7 2.21 36.84 18.98
C ARG A 7 2.88 35.49 18.67
N THR A 8 2.29 34.66 17.82
CA THR A 8 2.86 33.36 17.41
C THR A 8 3.84 33.46 16.24
N ALA A 9 3.76 34.53 15.43
CA ALA A 9 4.59 34.71 14.25
C ALA A 9 6.05 35.13 14.57
N ILE A 10 6.27 35.85 15.67
CA ILE A 10 7.62 36.36 16.04
C ILE A 10 8.52 35.28 16.66
N VAL A 11 7.94 34.24 17.26
CA VAL A 11 8.72 33.23 18.00
C VAL A 11 9.38 32.18 17.10
N ARG A 12 8.99 32.09 15.81
CA ARG A 12 9.51 31.07 14.87
C ARG A 12 10.72 31.49 14.03
N THR A 13 11.16 32.74 14.08
CA THR A 13 12.28 33.23 13.24
C THR A 13 13.65 33.22 13.92
N ALA A 14 13.77 32.70 15.14
CA ALA A 14 15.08 32.37 15.73
C ALA A 14 15.60 31.03 15.17
N ARG A 15 15.78 30.96 13.84
CA ARG A 15 16.51 29.88 13.17
C ARG A 15 17.99 30.05 13.50
N SER A 16 18.44 29.31 14.51
CA SER A 16 19.82 28.86 14.78
C SER A 16 20.89 29.47 13.85
N SER A 17 21.52 30.55 14.29
CA SER A 17 22.78 31.02 13.73
C SER A 17 23.86 30.00 14.07
N ARG A 18 24.16 29.11 13.12
CA ARG A 18 25.32 28.22 13.25
C ARG A 18 26.59 29.08 13.17
N PRO A 19 27.53 28.98 14.11
CA PRO A 19 28.78 29.74 14.05
C PRO A 19 29.57 29.32 12.80
N ILE A 20 30.11 30.32 12.07
CA ILE A 20 30.96 30.15 10.88
C ILE A 20 32.26 29.41 11.20
N VAL A 21 32.75 29.53 12.43
CA VAL A 21 33.95 28.81 12.90
C VAL A 21 33.51 27.47 13.47
N VAL A 22 33.70 26.42 12.69
CA VAL A 22 33.51 25.03 13.14
C VAL A 22 34.76 24.64 13.94
N PRO A 23 34.66 24.29 15.25
CA PRO A 23 35.82 23.88 16.01
C PRO A 23 36.39 22.57 15.44
N VAL A 24 37.72 22.50 15.31
CA VAL A 24 38.49 21.33 14.83
C VAL A 24 38.27 20.07 15.68
N THR A 25 37.67 20.22 16.87
CA THR A 25 37.29 19.13 17.78
C THR A 25 35.96 18.46 17.45
N ARG A 26 35.34 18.73 16.29
CA ARG A 26 34.23 17.90 15.81
C ARG A 26 34.74 16.48 15.53
N THR A 27 34.64 15.60 16.51
CA THR A 27 34.67 14.16 16.28
C THR A 27 33.67 13.82 15.18
N SER A 28 34.10 13.01 14.21
CA SER A 28 33.21 12.55 13.14
C SER A 28 32.01 11.86 13.79
N VAL A 29 30.80 12.39 13.59
CA VAL A 29 29.58 11.70 13.99
C VAL A 29 29.52 10.42 13.17
N ARG A 30 29.77 9.28 13.82
CA ARG A 30 29.72 7.99 13.17
C ARG A 30 28.26 7.59 12.98
N HIS A 31 27.78 7.64 11.75
CA HIS A 31 26.50 7.05 11.34
C HIS A 31 26.62 5.52 11.13
N SER A 32 27.63 4.86 11.72
CA SER A 32 27.93 3.45 11.49
C SER A 32 27.01 2.47 12.25
N GLY A 33 26.04 2.97 13.01
CA GLY A 33 24.96 2.17 13.61
C GLY A 33 23.69 2.16 12.75
N GLY A 34 23.83 2.21 11.42
CA GLY A 34 22.81 2.63 10.45
C GLY A 34 21.58 1.73 10.26
N HIS A 35 21.32 0.77 11.14
CA HIS A 35 20.17 -0.13 11.04
C HIS A 35 19.44 -0.25 12.38
N GLY A 36 18.63 0.76 12.69
CA GLY A 36 17.73 0.74 13.84
C GLY A 36 18.44 0.67 15.20
N ASN A 37 17.65 0.85 16.26
CA ASN A 37 18.15 0.63 17.61
C ASN A 37 18.34 -0.88 17.82
N TRP A 38 19.54 -1.32 18.22
CA TRP A 38 19.75 -2.74 18.55
C TRP A 38 19.01 -3.07 19.85
N VAL A 39 18.08 -4.02 19.78
CA VAL A 39 17.29 -4.49 20.93
C VAL A 39 17.50 -5.98 21.16
N TYR A 40 17.41 -6.42 22.42
CA TYR A 40 17.48 -7.84 22.80
C TYR A 40 16.18 -8.24 23.51
N ARG A 41 15.52 -9.31 23.02
CA ARG A 41 14.25 -9.85 23.53
C ARG A 41 13.11 -8.82 23.58
N GLN A 42 13.16 -7.80 22.73
CA GLN A 42 12.15 -6.75 22.59
C GLN A 42 11.90 -6.50 21.10
N ALA A 43 10.73 -5.94 20.77
CA ALA A 43 10.46 -5.52 19.40
C ALA A 43 11.31 -4.29 19.05
N THR A 44 11.92 -4.30 17.86
CA THR A 44 12.58 -3.12 17.30
C THR A 44 11.54 -2.05 17.02
N GLU A 45 11.84 -0.81 17.35
CA GLU A 45 11.04 0.35 16.94
C GLU A 45 11.30 0.62 15.45
N PRO A 46 10.31 0.46 14.56
CA PRO A 46 10.49 0.74 13.15
C PRO A 46 10.54 2.24 12.89
N ASP A 47 11.13 2.64 11.76
CA ASP A 47 11.12 4.04 11.35
C ASP A 47 9.65 4.48 11.12
N PRO A 48 9.20 5.61 11.69
CA PRO A 48 7.89 6.20 11.37
C PRO A 48 7.65 6.41 9.87
N TYR A 49 8.71 6.54 9.06
CA TYR A 49 8.59 6.60 7.61
C TYR A 49 8.16 5.26 7.00
N ASP A 50 8.73 4.14 7.47
CA ASP A 50 8.42 2.80 6.98
C ASP A 50 6.96 2.44 7.23
N TYR A 51 6.41 2.82 8.38
CA TYR A 51 4.99 2.65 8.67
C TYR A 51 4.08 3.39 7.68
N LYS A 52 4.40 4.66 7.40
CA LYS A 52 3.61 5.47 6.45
C LYS A 52 3.70 4.92 5.04
N LEU A 53 4.89 4.45 4.65
CA LEU A 53 5.09 3.84 3.35
C LEU A 53 4.30 2.53 3.24
N ALA A 54 4.37 1.67 4.26
CA ALA A 54 3.60 0.43 4.32
C ALA A 54 2.09 0.70 4.23
N GLU A 55 1.57 1.66 4.98
CA GLU A 55 0.16 2.05 4.93
C GLU A 55 -0.25 2.58 3.53
N GLY A 56 0.60 3.39 2.91
CA GLY A 56 0.38 3.90 1.55
C GLY A 56 0.34 2.80 0.50
N ILE A 57 1.29 1.85 0.55
CA ILE A 57 1.34 0.71 -0.37
C ILE A 57 0.11 -0.18 -0.18
N MET A 58 -0.24 -0.50 1.07
CA MET A 58 -1.42 -1.31 1.37
C MET A 58 -2.71 -0.66 0.91
N THR A 59 -2.84 0.65 1.08
CA THR A 59 -4.02 1.41 0.62
C THR A 59 -4.13 1.38 -0.91
N ILE A 60 -3.02 1.59 -1.63
CA ILE A 60 -3.00 1.57 -3.09
C ILE A 60 -3.35 0.16 -3.61
N MET A 61 -2.78 -0.89 -3.00
CA MET A 61 -3.05 -2.28 -3.37
C MET A 61 -4.53 -2.62 -3.23
N TRP A 62 -5.13 -2.31 -2.08
CA TRP A 62 -6.55 -2.60 -1.83
C TRP A 62 -7.48 -1.75 -2.68
N TRP A 63 -7.17 -0.46 -2.85
CA TRP A 63 -7.91 0.38 -3.78
C TRP A 63 -7.89 -0.20 -5.20
N TRP A 64 -6.72 -0.61 -5.70
CA TRP A 64 -6.58 -1.22 -7.02
C TRP A 64 -7.41 -2.50 -7.14
N PHE A 65 -7.35 -3.37 -6.12
CA PHE A 65 -8.11 -4.61 -6.08
C PHE A 65 -9.62 -4.36 -6.14
N PHE A 66 -10.15 -3.49 -5.29
CA PHE A 66 -11.58 -3.19 -5.28
C PHE A 66 -12.05 -2.46 -6.52
N TYR A 67 -11.22 -1.58 -7.07
CA TYR A 67 -11.50 -0.92 -8.34
C TYR A 67 -11.71 -1.95 -9.45
N HIS A 68 -10.76 -2.88 -9.65
CA HIS A 68 -10.86 -3.90 -10.70
C HIS A 68 -11.97 -4.91 -10.44
N LEU A 69 -12.28 -5.20 -9.19
CA LEU A 69 -13.40 -6.08 -8.85
C LEU A 69 -14.75 -5.47 -9.28
N ILE A 70 -14.90 -4.15 -9.21
CA ILE A 70 -16.13 -3.44 -9.61
C ILE A 70 -16.15 -3.17 -11.12
N THR A 71 -15.04 -2.73 -11.71
CA THR A 71 -14.99 -2.36 -13.12
C THR A 71 -14.90 -3.57 -14.05
N GLU A 72 -14.22 -4.63 -13.63
CA GLU A 72 -13.93 -5.82 -14.45
C GLU A 72 -14.17 -7.13 -13.67
N PRO A 73 -15.40 -7.38 -13.19
CA PRO A 73 -15.72 -8.59 -12.42
C PRO A 73 -15.60 -9.88 -13.25
N GLU A 74 -15.51 -9.77 -14.57
CA GLU A 74 -15.45 -10.88 -15.51
C GLU A 74 -14.23 -11.78 -15.30
N HIS A 75 -13.12 -11.22 -14.81
CA HIS A 75 -11.92 -12.01 -14.46
C HIS A 75 -12.17 -12.96 -13.28
N LEU A 76 -13.12 -12.65 -12.40
CA LEU A 76 -13.46 -13.47 -11.25
C LEU A 76 -14.60 -14.46 -11.55
N ILE A 77 -15.65 -13.98 -12.23
CA ILE A 77 -16.90 -14.73 -12.46
C ILE A 77 -16.85 -15.53 -13.78
N GLY A 78 -15.93 -15.17 -14.68
CA GLY A 78 -15.81 -15.71 -16.02
C GLY A 78 -16.55 -14.87 -17.06
N HIS A 79 -15.95 -14.70 -18.23
CA HIS A 79 -16.51 -13.89 -19.33
C HIS A 79 -17.74 -14.53 -20.00
N PHE A 80 -17.80 -15.87 -20.03
CA PHE A 80 -18.82 -16.60 -20.77
C PHE A 80 -19.68 -17.46 -19.87
N ARG A 81 -21.00 -17.33 -19.99
CA ARG A 81 -21.94 -18.24 -19.34
C ARG A 81 -21.88 -19.59 -20.05
N ARG A 82 -21.35 -20.61 -19.37
CA ARG A 82 -21.39 -21.98 -19.88
C ARG A 82 -22.85 -22.47 -19.92
N PRO A 83 -23.36 -22.93 -21.08
CA PRO A 83 -24.67 -23.56 -21.14
C PRO A 83 -24.67 -24.86 -20.32
N PRO A 84 -25.79 -25.22 -19.68
CA PRO A 84 -25.90 -26.49 -18.96
C PRO A 84 -25.79 -27.66 -19.95
N ALA A 85 -25.15 -28.76 -19.56
CA ALA A 85 -24.95 -29.91 -20.45
C ALA A 85 -26.27 -30.52 -20.97
N SER A 86 -27.35 -30.38 -20.20
CA SER A 86 -28.69 -30.87 -20.55
C SER A 86 -29.44 -29.99 -21.54
N SER A 87 -28.91 -28.82 -21.96
CA SER A 87 -29.56 -28.00 -22.99
C SER A 87 -29.25 -28.47 -24.40
N PHE A 88 -28.26 -29.34 -24.58
CA PHE A 88 -27.95 -29.93 -25.88
C PHE A 88 -28.96 -31.03 -26.18
N THR A 89 -29.57 -30.98 -27.37
CA THR A 89 -30.52 -32.01 -27.78
C THR A 89 -29.80 -33.24 -28.32
N ASP A 90 -30.39 -34.42 -28.14
CA ASP A 90 -29.79 -35.69 -28.61
C ASP A 90 -29.54 -35.69 -30.13
N ALA A 91 -30.33 -34.93 -30.89
CA ALA A 91 -30.14 -34.71 -32.33
C ALA A 91 -28.86 -33.91 -32.66
N GLU A 92 -28.52 -32.89 -31.87
CA GLU A 92 -27.27 -32.13 -32.01
C GLU A 92 -26.06 -32.93 -31.52
N LEU A 93 -26.28 -33.82 -30.55
CA LEU A 93 -25.26 -34.69 -29.98
C LEU A 93 -25.04 -35.98 -30.79
N GLY A 94 -25.89 -36.23 -31.80
CA GLY A 94 -25.82 -37.40 -32.66
C GLY A 94 -26.12 -38.72 -31.94
N ILE A 95 -26.89 -38.66 -30.84
CA ILE A 95 -27.32 -39.85 -30.09
C ILE A 95 -28.55 -40.43 -30.80
N PRO A 96 -28.47 -41.66 -31.37
CA PRO A 96 -29.62 -42.31 -31.98
C PRO A 96 -30.68 -42.65 -30.92
N PRO A 97 -31.98 -42.56 -31.24
CA PRO A 97 -33.02 -43.09 -30.36
C PRO A 97 -32.96 -44.62 -30.33
N ASP A 98 -33.12 -45.20 -29.14
CA ASP A 98 -33.06 -46.66 -28.89
C ASP A 98 -34.19 -47.45 -29.60
N ASP A 99 -35.17 -46.77 -30.20
CA ASP A 99 -36.35 -47.37 -30.85
C ASP A 99 -36.13 -47.76 -32.33
N GLN A 100 -34.91 -47.69 -32.85
CA GLN A 100 -34.55 -48.19 -34.19
C GLN A 100 -33.87 -49.58 -34.11
N ASP A 101 -34.67 -50.61 -33.80
CA ASP A 101 -34.34 -52.03 -34.04
C ASP A 101 -35.33 -52.65 -35.05
#